data_AF-A0A6A5X3J2-F1
#
_entry.id   AF-A0A6A5X3J2-F1
#
_cell.length_a   1.000
_cell.length_b   1.000
_cell.length_c   1.000
_cell.angle_alpha   90.00
_cell.angle_beta   90.00
_cell.angle_gamma   90.00
#
_symmetry.space_group_name_H-M   'P 1'
#
loop_
_entity.id
_entity.type
_entity.pdbx_description
1 polymer ?
#
loop_
_entity_poly.entity_id
_entity_poly.type
_entity_poly.pdbx_seq_one_letter_code
_entity_poly.pdbx_strand_id
1 'polypeptide(L)'
;MPHATTGNITVHKIQPTEGSAFDFGAEIRGADLNNISDADFEVIRNALYENSVILIKNQSATTPYSQFKITNAFDPAATGYGHGKTLDAKRSILHPDLKTIPHQPEVQVIGNGPVASFEGLENIKLKHPHHKTFHKQPISVEDDRDNTRFYRWHIDAALYALDPPKVTSLMAVKVPKTQKLNLRYDDGTGDELKVPRGSTAFVSSYKMYDLLSEEDKRFARGTKVAYAPHPYIWMSPAKSRPDGLGMESDGLELPLSDLPPIDESKVKVLPMCWKNPVTGQLALQIHPSAVQKLILEDGTVLDDLKEVRDIVHRLQRPGIAPELVYAIDWEEGDFAIFNNHGVLHTVTGSFLPGEVRIFRQCNMAASEAVQGPDV
;
A
#
# COMPACT_ATOMS: atom_id res chain seq x y z
N MET A 1 -7.87 34.74 26.28
CA MET A 1 -8.06 34.32 24.88
C MET A 1 -6.69 33.95 24.34
N PRO A 2 -6.29 32.67 24.32
CA PRO A 2 -5.05 32.30 23.69
C PRO A 2 -5.23 32.47 22.18
N HIS A 3 -4.34 33.24 21.55
CA HIS A 3 -4.28 33.39 20.11
C HIS A 3 -4.07 32.01 19.48
N ALA A 4 -5.08 31.52 18.76
CA ALA A 4 -4.87 30.43 17.82
C ALA A 4 -3.88 30.94 16.76
N THR A 5 -2.62 30.55 16.89
CA THR A 5 -1.65 30.68 15.81
C THR A 5 -2.15 29.83 14.67
N THR A 6 -2.76 30.47 13.67
CA THR A 6 -3.03 29.86 12.37
C THR A 6 -1.72 29.27 11.87
N GLY A 7 -1.67 27.95 11.71
CA GLY A 7 -0.49 27.25 11.23
C GLY A 7 -0.03 27.80 9.87
N ASN A 8 1.28 27.84 9.65
CA ASN A 8 1.89 28.25 8.38
C ASN A 8 1.87 27.13 7.32
N ILE A 9 1.07 26.09 7.54
CA ILE A 9 0.98 24.93 6.66
C ILE A 9 0.22 25.31 5.39
N THR A 10 0.78 24.98 4.23
CA THR A 10 0.13 25.16 2.93
C THR A 10 0.12 23.86 2.14
N VAL A 11 -0.93 23.66 1.35
CA VAL A 11 -1.16 22.44 0.56
C VAL A 11 -1.03 22.80 -0.92
N HIS A 12 -0.16 22.08 -1.64
CA HIS A 12 0.14 22.33 -3.05
C HIS A 12 -0.09 21.04 -3.83
N LYS A 13 -1.11 20.99 -4.69
CA LYS A 13 -1.38 19.78 -5.50
C LYS A 13 -0.17 19.41 -6.36
N ILE A 14 0.23 18.15 -6.31
CA ILE A 14 1.29 17.61 -7.15
C ILE A 14 0.75 17.56 -8.57
N GLN A 15 1.46 18.20 -9.49
CA GLN A 15 1.07 18.23 -10.90
C GLN A 15 1.64 16.99 -11.61
N PRO A 16 0.86 16.34 -12.49
CA PRO A 16 1.37 15.25 -13.30
C PRO A 16 2.49 15.76 -14.21
N THR A 17 3.52 14.93 -14.41
CA THR A 17 4.56 15.18 -15.40
C THR A 17 4.04 14.91 -16.82
N GLU A 18 4.76 15.36 -17.84
CA GLU A 18 4.44 15.06 -19.23
C GLU A 18 4.23 13.55 -19.46
N GLY A 19 3.15 13.19 -20.16
CA GLY A 19 2.74 11.80 -20.40
C GLY A 19 1.96 11.15 -19.25
N SER A 20 1.73 11.86 -18.14
CA SER A 20 0.90 11.39 -17.02
C SER A 20 -0.41 12.17 -16.92
N ALA A 21 -1.42 11.53 -16.35
CA ALA A 21 -2.77 12.02 -16.15
C ALA A 21 -3.31 11.70 -14.74
N PHE A 22 -2.46 11.33 -13.79
CA PHE A 22 -2.91 11.22 -12.39
C PHE A 22 -3.37 12.59 -11.86
N ASP A 23 -4.41 12.59 -11.04
CA ASP A 23 -5.10 13.80 -10.55
C ASP A 23 -5.13 13.90 -9.02
N PHE A 24 -4.27 13.12 -8.35
CA PHE A 24 -4.15 13.05 -6.90
C PHE A 24 -2.70 13.32 -6.46
N GLY A 25 -2.50 13.54 -5.16
CA GLY A 25 -1.21 13.89 -4.57
C GLY A 25 -1.12 15.38 -4.18
N ALA A 26 -0.57 15.67 -3.01
CA ALA A 26 -0.24 17.04 -2.61
C ALA A 26 1.06 17.13 -1.81
N GLU A 27 1.81 18.21 -1.99
CA GLU A 27 2.92 18.59 -1.13
C GLU A 27 2.40 19.50 0.00
N ILE A 28 2.72 19.14 1.23
CA ILE A 28 2.48 19.96 2.42
C ILE A 28 3.77 20.68 2.77
N ARG A 29 3.72 22.01 2.80
CA ARG A 29 4.86 22.87 3.12
C ARG A 29 4.65 23.60 4.44
N GLY A 30 5.72 23.82 5.18
CA GLY A 30 5.70 24.55 6.46
C GLY A 30 5.30 23.70 7.68
N ALA A 31 5.17 22.37 7.51
CA ALA A 31 4.90 21.45 8.62
C ALA A 31 6.20 21.02 9.32
N ASP A 32 6.19 21.03 10.66
CA ASP A 32 7.17 20.37 11.52
C ASP A 32 6.50 19.15 12.16
N LEU A 33 6.82 17.95 11.67
CA LEU A 33 6.19 16.72 12.15
C LEU A 33 6.51 16.39 13.61
N ASN A 34 7.55 17.00 14.21
CA ASN A 34 7.82 16.86 15.63
C ASN A 34 6.92 17.75 16.50
N ASN A 35 6.26 18.75 15.90
CA ASN A 35 5.45 19.73 16.62
C ASN A 35 4.20 20.12 15.82
N ILE A 36 3.27 19.17 15.68
CA ILE A 36 1.96 19.37 15.05
C ILE A 36 0.92 19.75 16.10
N SER A 37 0.24 20.87 15.88
CA SER A 37 -0.97 21.26 16.63
C SER A 37 -2.22 20.58 16.08
N ASP A 38 -3.33 20.61 16.82
CA ASP A 38 -4.61 20.05 16.35
C ASP A 38 -5.11 20.77 15.06
N ALA A 39 -4.87 22.07 14.96
CA ALA A 39 -5.23 22.84 13.75
C ALA A 39 -4.38 22.46 12.54
N ASP A 40 -3.08 22.24 12.74
CA ASP A 40 -2.18 21.72 11.70
C ASP A 40 -2.61 20.32 11.25
N PHE A 41 -2.99 19.47 12.21
CA PHE A 41 -3.46 18.13 11.92
C PHE A 41 -4.74 18.15 11.07
N GLU A 42 -5.71 19.01 11.36
CA GLU A 42 -6.92 19.10 10.53
C GLU A 42 -6.62 19.50 9.08
N VAL A 43 -5.63 20.38 8.85
CA VAL A 43 -5.16 20.70 7.50
C VAL A 43 -4.55 19.47 6.83
N ILE A 44 -3.67 18.75 7.53
CA ILE A 44 -3.04 17.51 7.04
C ILE A 44 -4.10 16.43 6.75
N ARG A 45 -5.10 16.28 7.62
CA ARG A 45 -6.17 15.30 7.51
C ARG A 45 -7.02 15.54 6.28
N ASN A 46 -7.50 16.77 6.09
CA ASN A 46 -8.29 17.13 4.91
C ASN A 46 -7.45 17.03 3.63
N ALA A 47 -6.20 17.52 3.65
CA ALA A 47 -5.30 17.39 2.51
C ALA A 47 -5.08 15.92 2.10
N LEU A 48 -4.93 15.02 3.07
CA LEU A 48 -4.79 13.59 2.81
C LEU A 48 -6.05 13.02 2.15
N TYR A 49 -7.24 13.25 2.71
CA TYR A 49 -8.45 12.63 2.18
C TYR A 49 -8.91 13.27 0.85
N GLU A 50 -8.56 14.51 0.57
CA GLU A 50 -8.83 15.17 -0.71
C GLU A 50 -7.83 14.78 -1.81
N ASN A 51 -6.59 14.42 -1.45
CA ASN A 51 -5.51 14.18 -2.43
C ASN A 51 -4.94 12.75 -2.37
N SER A 52 -5.43 11.90 -1.49
CA SER A 52 -5.04 10.48 -1.26
C SER A 52 -3.59 10.21 -0.84
N VAL A 53 -2.62 11.00 -1.29
CA VAL A 53 -1.20 10.91 -0.93
C VAL A 53 -0.71 12.32 -0.63
N ILE A 54 -0.01 12.50 0.49
CA ILE A 54 0.64 13.76 0.83
C ILE A 54 2.14 13.55 1.05
N LEU A 55 2.94 14.49 0.57
CA LEU A 55 4.38 14.54 0.78
C LEU A 55 4.77 15.76 1.60
N ILE A 56 5.65 15.56 2.56
CA ILE A 56 6.25 16.61 3.38
C ILE A 56 7.76 16.48 3.22
N LYS A 57 8.38 17.50 2.63
CA LYS A 57 9.82 17.53 2.37
C LYS A 57 10.61 17.93 3.62
N ASN A 58 11.91 17.62 3.63
CA ASN A 58 12.88 18.06 4.64
C ASN A 58 12.57 17.64 6.09
N GLN A 59 12.05 16.43 6.29
CA GLN A 59 11.62 15.89 7.57
C GLN A 59 12.65 14.99 8.25
N SER A 60 13.94 15.08 7.90
CA SER A 60 15.01 14.19 8.40
C SER A 60 15.13 14.16 9.94
N ALA A 61 14.67 15.21 10.62
CA ALA A 61 14.64 15.29 12.09
C ALA A 61 13.43 14.61 12.74
N THR A 62 12.47 14.09 11.96
CA THR A 62 11.27 13.42 12.49
C THR A 62 11.68 12.19 13.28
N THR A 63 11.23 12.08 14.53
CA THR A 63 11.52 10.89 15.35
C THR A 63 10.55 9.74 15.04
N PRO A 64 10.88 8.48 15.38
CA PRO A 64 9.91 7.38 15.29
C PRO A 64 8.63 7.67 16.06
N TYR A 65 8.74 8.26 17.26
CA TYR A 65 7.59 8.65 18.07
C TYR A 65 6.70 9.69 17.36
N SER A 66 7.29 10.72 16.75
CA SER A 66 6.55 11.73 16.00
C SER A 66 5.86 11.13 14.77
N GLN A 67 6.54 10.22 14.04
CA GLN A 67 5.95 9.46 12.93
C GLN A 67 4.74 8.63 13.40
N PHE A 68 4.88 7.93 14.54
CA PHE A 68 3.77 7.21 15.15
C PHE A 68 2.62 8.16 15.51
N LYS A 69 2.89 9.26 16.21
CA LYS A 69 1.89 10.22 16.68
C LYS A 69 1.04 10.77 15.52
N ILE A 70 1.67 11.24 14.43
CA ILE A 70 0.92 11.77 13.28
C ILE A 70 0.13 10.67 12.55
N THR A 71 0.65 9.45 12.48
CA THR A 71 -0.06 8.31 11.86
C THR A 71 -1.27 7.91 12.70
N ASN A 72 -1.10 7.81 14.02
CA ASN A 72 -2.15 7.44 14.97
C ASN A 72 -3.23 8.53 15.11
N ALA A 73 -2.93 9.79 14.86
CA ALA A 73 -3.94 10.87 14.92
C ALA A 73 -5.14 10.64 13.97
N PHE A 74 -4.98 9.88 12.89
CA PHE A 74 -6.09 9.48 12.00
C PHE A 74 -7.02 8.42 12.61
N ASP A 75 -6.54 7.69 13.61
CA ASP A 75 -7.30 6.68 14.36
C ASP A 75 -6.75 6.56 15.80
N PRO A 76 -7.08 7.49 16.71
CA PRO A 76 -6.50 7.52 18.05
C PRO A 76 -6.83 6.28 18.90
N ALA A 77 -7.86 5.52 18.53
CA ALA A 77 -8.25 4.29 19.20
C ALA A 77 -7.45 3.05 18.71
N ALA A 78 -6.65 3.19 17.64
CA ALA A 78 -5.81 2.10 17.14
C ALA A 78 -4.59 1.87 18.03
N THR A 79 -4.42 0.65 18.54
CA THR A 79 -3.38 0.34 19.55
C THR A 79 -2.29 -0.64 19.09
N GLY A 80 -2.37 -1.18 17.87
CA GLY A 80 -1.41 -2.18 17.38
C GLY A 80 -1.03 -2.03 15.90
N TYR A 81 0.12 -2.57 15.53
CA TYR A 81 0.62 -2.57 14.16
C TYR A 81 -0.36 -3.25 13.19
N GLY A 82 -0.50 -2.71 11.97
CA GLY A 82 -1.52 -3.09 10.98
C GLY A 82 -1.51 -4.55 10.54
N HIS A 83 -0.38 -5.25 10.68
CA HIS A 83 -0.25 -6.67 10.36
C HIS A 83 -0.21 -7.60 11.60
N GLY A 84 -0.35 -7.03 12.81
CA GLY A 84 -0.29 -7.79 14.06
C GLY A 84 1.02 -8.57 14.25
N LYS A 85 0.97 -9.66 15.04
CA LYS A 85 2.06 -10.63 15.17
C LYS A 85 1.82 -11.79 14.21
N THR A 86 2.74 -12.06 13.30
CA THR A 86 2.65 -13.22 12.41
C THR A 86 2.86 -14.52 13.19
N LEU A 87 1.82 -15.35 13.27
CA LEU A 87 1.86 -16.64 13.99
C LEU A 87 2.87 -17.64 13.39
N ASP A 88 3.05 -17.62 12.06
CA ASP A 88 4.05 -18.42 11.34
C ASP A 88 4.87 -17.56 10.36
N ALA A 89 5.84 -16.86 10.93
CA ALA A 89 6.71 -15.93 10.20
C ALA A 89 7.49 -16.57 9.05
N LYS A 90 7.80 -17.88 9.11
CA LYS A 90 8.63 -18.54 8.08
C LYS A 90 7.87 -18.83 6.80
N ARG A 91 6.56 -19.08 6.90
CA ARG A 91 5.68 -19.39 5.76
C ARG A 91 4.99 -18.16 5.18
N SER A 92 4.99 -17.03 5.89
CA SER A 92 4.39 -15.79 5.45
C SER A 92 5.26 -15.03 4.45
N ILE A 93 4.64 -14.51 3.39
CA ILE A 93 5.32 -13.66 2.40
C ILE A 93 5.64 -12.24 2.91
N LEU A 94 5.14 -11.81 4.07
CA LEU A 94 5.34 -10.45 4.61
C LEU A 94 6.58 -10.29 5.50
N HIS A 95 7.07 -11.37 6.10
CA HIS A 95 8.01 -11.28 7.23
C HIS A 95 9.51 -11.07 6.89
N PRO A 96 10.09 -11.47 5.75
CA PRO A 96 11.55 -11.41 5.61
C PRO A 96 12.13 -9.99 5.64
N ASP A 97 11.31 -8.95 5.49
CA ASP A 97 11.78 -7.61 5.10
C ASP A 97 11.60 -6.52 6.19
N LEU A 98 10.88 -6.78 7.28
CA LEU A 98 10.60 -5.79 8.35
C LEU A 98 11.55 -5.96 9.56
N LYS A 99 11.97 -4.84 10.17
CA LYS A 99 12.69 -4.81 11.46
C LYS A 99 12.04 -3.82 12.43
N THR A 100 11.55 -4.30 13.57
CA THR A 100 10.83 -3.47 14.54
C THR A 100 11.77 -2.58 15.35
N ILE A 101 11.48 -1.28 15.46
CA ILE A 101 12.25 -0.36 16.31
C ILE A 101 11.96 -0.67 17.79
N PRO A 102 12.96 -1.05 18.62
CA PRO A 102 12.71 -1.50 20.00
C PRO A 102 12.04 -0.47 20.91
N HIS A 103 12.34 0.82 20.72
CA HIS A 103 11.81 1.90 21.54
C HIS A 103 10.51 2.53 20.98
N GLN A 104 10.08 2.11 19.78
CA GLN A 104 8.82 2.51 19.17
C GLN A 104 8.29 1.39 18.24
N PRO A 105 7.71 0.30 18.79
CA PRO A 105 7.41 -0.92 18.04
C PRO A 105 6.37 -0.80 16.92
N GLU A 106 5.61 0.29 16.88
CA GLU A 106 4.65 0.63 15.83
C GLU A 106 5.35 1.03 14.52
N VAL A 107 6.62 1.42 14.62
CA VAL A 107 7.44 1.84 13.49
C VAL A 107 8.42 0.72 13.09
N GLN A 108 8.34 0.31 11.83
CA GLN A 108 9.21 -0.71 11.24
C GLN A 108 10.29 -0.06 10.38
N VAL A 109 11.47 -0.65 10.35
CA VAL A 109 12.55 -0.32 9.43
C VAL A 109 12.50 -1.28 8.24
N ILE A 110 12.45 -0.70 7.04
CA ILE A 110 12.43 -1.42 5.76
C ILE A 110 13.50 -0.85 4.85
N GLY A 111 13.95 -1.61 3.84
CA GLY A 111 14.94 -1.10 2.89
C GLY A 111 15.81 -2.19 2.31
N ASN A 112 17.08 -1.90 2.05
CA ASN A 112 18.01 -2.83 1.42
C ASN A 112 19.41 -2.71 2.02
N GLY A 113 20.13 -3.82 2.04
CA GLY A 113 21.56 -3.87 2.33
C GLY A 113 21.89 -3.99 3.82
N PRO A 114 23.18 -4.06 4.16
CA PRO A 114 23.64 -4.12 5.54
C PRO A 114 23.52 -2.75 6.23
N VAL A 115 23.05 -2.74 7.47
CA VAL A 115 22.95 -1.56 8.33
C VAL A 115 23.63 -1.89 9.66
N ALA A 116 24.72 -1.17 9.96
CA ALA A 116 25.52 -1.40 11.16
C ALA A 116 24.72 -1.12 12.43
N SER A 117 24.10 0.06 12.53
CA SER A 117 23.16 0.40 13.59
C SER A 117 22.12 1.41 13.12
N PHE A 118 20.89 1.30 13.64
CA PHE A 118 19.82 2.26 13.39
C PHE A 118 18.70 2.13 14.43
N GLU A 119 18.35 3.21 15.14
CA GLU A 119 17.20 3.27 16.07
C GLU A 119 17.21 2.16 17.17
N GLY A 120 18.41 1.73 17.61
CA GLY A 120 18.60 0.66 18.59
C GLY A 120 18.68 -0.76 18.02
N LEU A 121 18.59 -0.90 16.69
CA LEU A 121 18.90 -2.14 15.97
C LEU A 121 20.39 -2.19 15.64
N GLU A 122 20.99 -3.37 15.74
CA GLU A 122 22.42 -3.60 15.50
C GLU A 122 22.61 -4.73 14.47
N ASN A 123 23.55 -4.55 13.55
CA ASN A 123 23.98 -5.52 12.53
C ASN A 123 22.82 -6.16 11.74
N ILE A 124 21.84 -5.35 11.35
CA ILE A 124 20.69 -5.84 10.60
C ILE A 124 21.00 -5.88 9.09
N LYS A 125 20.36 -6.81 8.40
CA LYS A 125 20.28 -6.83 6.94
C LYS A 125 18.86 -6.56 6.51
N LEU A 126 18.67 -5.49 5.76
CA LEU A 126 17.40 -5.14 5.13
C LEU A 126 17.34 -5.76 3.72
N LYS A 127 16.13 -6.04 3.25
CA LYS A 127 15.91 -6.65 1.94
C LYS A 127 14.75 -5.94 1.25
N HIS A 128 15.03 -5.39 0.06
CA HIS A 128 14.00 -4.71 -0.73
C HIS A 128 13.16 -5.75 -1.46
N PRO A 129 11.82 -5.64 -1.43
CA PRO A 129 10.96 -6.54 -2.18
C PRO A 129 11.23 -6.46 -3.69
N HIS A 130 11.12 -7.59 -4.37
CA HIS A 130 11.56 -7.70 -5.76
C HIS A 130 10.70 -8.70 -6.53
N HIS A 131 10.24 -8.30 -7.72
CA HIS A 131 9.34 -9.08 -8.57
C HIS A 131 9.82 -10.53 -8.79
N LYS A 132 11.14 -10.78 -8.91
CA LYS A 132 11.71 -12.13 -9.08
C LYS A 132 11.36 -13.17 -8.03
N THR A 133 10.97 -12.71 -6.84
CA THR A 133 10.58 -13.61 -5.75
C THR A 133 9.09 -13.91 -5.72
N PHE A 134 8.28 -13.09 -6.39
CA PHE A 134 6.82 -13.09 -6.26
C PHE A 134 6.09 -13.38 -7.56
N HIS A 135 6.64 -12.99 -8.71
CA HIS A 135 6.02 -13.15 -10.03
C HIS A 135 6.25 -14.55 -10.60
N LYS A 136 5.32 -15.02 -11.43
CA LYS A 136 5.44 -16.31 -12.14
C LYS A 136 6.50 -16.23 -13.23
N GLN A 137 6.48 -15.13 -13.99
CA GLN A 137 7.42 -14.84 -15.06
C GLN A 137 8.18 -13.55 -14.73
N PRO A 138 9.26 -13.64 -13.96
CA PRO A 138 10.05 -12.47 -13.62
C PRO A 138 10.94 -12.01 -14.78
N ILE A 139 11.39 -10.75 -14.74
CA ILE A 139 12.43 -10.25 -15.65
C ILE A 139 13.72 -11.06 -15.43
N SER A 140 14.42 -11.39 -16.52
CA SER A 140 15.69 -12.10 -16.45
C SER A 140 16.75 -11.30 -15.69
N VAL A 141 17.76 -11.99 -15.16
CA VAL A 141 18.80 -11.36 -14.33
C VAL A 141 19.60 -10.32 -15.11
N GLU A 142 19.82 -10.58 -16.40
CA GLU A 142 20.58 -9.71 -17.30
C GLU A 142 19.83 -8.41 -17.60
N ASP A 143 18.50 -8.43 -17.53
CA ASP A 143 17.63 -7.34 -17.94
C ASP A 143 17.09 -6.53 -16.75
N ASP A 144 17.09 -7.11 -15.54
CA ASP A 144 16.58 -6.50 -14.30
C ASP A 144 17.36 -5.25 -13.82
N ARG A 145 18.55 -5.00 -14.38
CA ARG A 145 19.27 -3.77 -14.04
C ARG A 145 18.61 -2.55 -14.67
N ASP A 146 18.06 -2.66 -15.87
CA ASP A 146 17.49 -1.53 -16.59
C ASP A 146 15.96 -1.60 -16.67
N ASN A 147 15.40 -2.80 -16.49
CA ASN A 147 13.97 -3.07 -16.51
C ASN A 147 13.45 -3.51 -15.14
N THR A 148 12.19 -3.24 -14.84
CA THR A 148 11.52 -3.66 -13.60
C THR A 148 10.05 -3.95 -13.82
N ARG A 149 9.39 -4.43 -12.77
CA ARG A 149 7.94 -4.61 -12.69
C ARG A 149 7.45 -3.99 -11.39
N PHE A 150 6.15 -3.74 -11.31
CA PHE A 150 5.53 -3.58 -10.00
C PHE A 150 5.75 -4.85 -9.18
N TYR A 151 6.17 -4.73 -7.92
CA TYR A 151 6.32 -5.90 -7.07
C TYR A 151 4.97 -6.56 -6.82
N ARG A 152 4.05 -5.82 -6.20
CA ARG A 152 2.68 -6.26 -5.91
C ARG A 152 1.82 -5.05 -5.59
N TRP A 153 0.77 -4.81 -6.38
CA TRP A 153 -0.26 -3.85 -6.03
C TRP A 153 -1.06 -4.36 -4.83
N HIS A 154 -1.14 -3.56 -3.78
CA HIS A 154 -1.80 -3.96 -2.55
C HIS A 154 -2.32 -2.77 -1.74
N ILE A 155 -3.09 -3.16 -0.71
CA ILE A 155 -3.51 -2.35 0.42
C ILE A 155 -2.72 -2.88 1.61
N ASP A 156 -2.19 -2.01 2.47
CA ASP A 156 -1.62 -2.45 3.75
C ASP A 156 -2.74 -2.99 4.60
N ALA A 157 -2.76 -4.29 4.89
CA ALA A 157 -3.78 -4.92 5.73
C ALA A 157 -3.35 -6.31 6.22
N ALA A 158 -3.87 -6.77 7.35
CA ALA A 158 -3.75 -8.18 7.74
C ALA A 158 -4.76 -9.07 6.98
N LEU A 159 -5.95 -8.52 6.71
CA LEU A 159 -7.10 -9.19 6.07
C LEU A 159 -7.57 -10.47 6.79
N TYR A 160 -7.13 -10.66 8.03
CA TYR A 160 -7.59 -11.66 8.96
C TYR A 160 -7.46 -11.10 10.37
N ALA A 161 -8.54 -11.15 11.16
CA ALA A 161 -8.73 -10.57 12.49
C ALA A 161 -8.67 -9.04 12.55
N LEU A 162 -7.71 -8.39 11.90
CA LEU A 162 -7.47 -6.94 11.99
C LEU A 162 -8.03 -6.19 10.78
N ASP A 163 -8.63 -5.04 11.03
CA ASP A 163 -9.14 -4.15 9.98
C ASP A 163 -8.01 -3.38 9.29
N PRO A 164 -8.15 -3.10 7.97
CA PRO A 164 -7.13 -2.37 7.22
C PRO A 164 -6.84 -0.99 7.84
N PRO A 165 -5.56 -0.64 8.12
CA PRO A 165 -5.16 0.71 8.51
C PRO A 165 -5.82 1.81 7.69
N LYS A 166 -6.26 2.90 8.34
CA LYS A 166 -6.80 4.08 7.64
C LYS A 166 -5.73 4.75 6.77
N VAL A 167 -4.51 4.86 7.31
CA VAL A 167 -3.38 5.50 6.66
C VAL A 167 -2.10 4.73 6.93
N THR A 168 -1.12 4.92 6.06
CA THR A 168 0.27 4.49 6.28
C THR A 168 1.18 5.69 6.08
N SER A 169 2.23 5.79 6.90
CA SER A 169 3.31 6.74 6.69
C SER A 169 4.63 6.05 6.33
N LEU A 170 5.39 6.69 5.45
CA LEU A 170 6.73 6.30 5.04
C LEU A 170 7.69 7.47 5.21
N MET A 171 8.84 7.23 5.83
CA MET A 171 9.92 8.20 5.96
C MET A 171 11.16 7.69 5.24
N ALA A 172 11.65 8.47 4.28
CA ALA A 172 12.88 8.22 3.57
C ALA A 172 14.08 8.68 4.42
N VAL A 173 14.84 7.72 4.94
CA VAL A 173 16.02 8.00 5.79
C VAL A 173 17.29 7.99 4.95
N LYS A 174 17.46 6.95 4.13
CA LYS A 174 18.59 6.81 3.22
C LYS A 174 18.11 6.30 1.87
N VAL A 175 18.43 7.03 0.81
CA VAL A 175 17.93 6.73 -0.54
C VAL A 175 19.09 6.65 -1.53
N PRO A 176 19.43 5.44 -2.03
CA PRO A 176 20.39 5.32 -3.13
C PRO A 176 19.86 6.04 -4.37
N LYS A 177 20.52 7.12 -4.78
CA LYS A 177 20.21 7.77 -6.06
C LYS A 177 20.78 6.94 -7.20
N THR A 178 19.90 6.51 -8.09
CA THR A 178 20.26 5.70 -9.27
C THR A 178 19.40 6.12 -10.47
N GLN A 179 19.71 5.57 -11.64
CA GLN A 179 18.95 5.86 -12.87
C GLN A 179 17.49 5.38 -12.80
N LYS A 180 16.63 6.03 -13.59
CA LYS A 180 15.28 5.55 -13.84
C LYS A 180 15.31 4.20 -14.58
N LEU A 181 14.34 3.37 -14.30
CA LEU A 181 14.14 2.05 -14.89
C LEU A 181 12.98 2.08 -15.88
N ASN A 182 13.00 1.15 -16.81
CA ASN A 182 11.85 0.82 -17.62
C ASN A 182 10.94 -0.15 -16.88
N LEU A 183 9.76 0.26 -16.46
CA LEU A 183 8.78 -0.63 -15.89
C LEU A 183 7.95 -1.24 -17.01
N ARG A 184 7.90 -2.57 -17.09
CA ARG A 184 7.10 -3.31 -18.06
C ARG A 184 5.95 -4.04 -17.40
N TYR A 185 4.77 -3.98 -18.02
CA TYR A 185 3.62 -4.75 -17.57
C TYR A 185 3.70 -6.20 -18.07
N ASP A 186 4.14 -6.38 -19.33
CA ASP A 186 4.22 -7.67 -20.03
C ASP A 186 2.97 -8.55 -19.85
N ASP A 187 1.79 -7.93 -19.85
CA ASP A 187 0.47 -8.57 -19.77
C ASP A 187 -0.21 -8.65 -21.15
N GLY A 188 0.53 -8.35 -22.22
CA GLY A 188 0.06 -8.35 -23.60
C GLY A 188 -0.40 -6.99 -24.13
N THR A 189 -0.50 -5.96 -23.28
CA THR A 189 -0.88 -4.59 -23.70
C THR A 189 0.25 -3.84 -24.40
N GLY A 190 1.51 -4.14 -24.05
CA GLY A 190 2.67 -3.33 -24.44
C GLY A 190 2.88 -2.10 -23.56
N ASP A 191 2.13 -1.98 -22.45
CA ASP A 191 2.28 -0.87 -21.51
C ASP A 191 3.66 -0.87 -20.84
N GLU A 192 4.27 0.31 -20.82
CA GLU A 192 5.54 0.59 -20.13
C GLU A 192 5.53 2.00 -19.53
N LEU A 193 6.33 2.23 -18.48
CA LEU A 193 6.60 3.58 -17.97
C LEU A 193 8.01 3.71 -17.37
N LYS A 194 8.56 4.94 -17.36
CA LYS A 194 9.82 5.23 -16.68
C LYS A 194 9.61 5.57 -15.22
N VAL A 195 10.23 4.82 -14.32
CA VAL A 195 10.14 5.05 -12.86
C VAL A 195 11.52 5.19 -12.22
N PRO A 196 11.70 6.06 -11.21
CA PRO A 196 12.88 6.01 -10.36
C PRO A 196 13.03 4.62 -9.70
N ARG A 197 14.26 4.12 -9.56
CA ARG A 197 14.50 2.85 -8.85
C ARG A 197 14.11 2.97 -7.39
N GLY A 198 13.39 1.97 -6.87
CA GLY A 198 12.96 1.96 -5.46
C GLY A 198 11.87 2.97 -5.16
N SER A 199 11.13 3.41 -6.18
CA SER A 199 9.93 4.21 -6.00
C SER A 199 8.88 3.45 -5.20
N THR A 200 8.04 4.20 -4.50
CA THR A 200 6.71 3.73 -4.14
C THR A 200 5.75 4.32 -5.18
N ALA A 201 5.09 3.44 -5.93
CA ALA A 201 4.10 3.81 -6.91
C ALA A 201 2.69 3.69 -6.32
N PHE A 202 1.84 4.65 -6.66
CA PHE A 202 0.47 4.78 -6.20
C PHE A 202 -0.48 4.92 -7.39
N VAL A 203 -1.70 4.47 -7.19
CA VAL A 203 -2.83 4.66 -8.11
C VAL A 203 -4.08 4.98 -7.29
N SER A 204 -4.93 5.83 -7.84
CA SER A 204 -6.16 6.26 -7.17
C SER A 204 -7.26 5.21 -7.37
N SER A 205 -7.73 4.63 -6.28
CA SER A 205 -8.86 3.70 -6.31
C SER A 205 -10.18 4.43 -6.54
N TYR A 206 -10.24 5.74 -6.29
CA TYR A 206 -11.35 6.59 -6.72
C TYR A 206 -11.38 6.72 -8.25
N LYS A 207 -10.22 6.96 -8.87
CA LYS A 207 -10.10 7.00 -10.33
C LYS A 207 -10.43 5.65 -10.95
N MET A 208 -9.98 4.55 -10.35
CA MET A 208 -10.38 3.18 -10.75
C MET A 208 -11.90 3.03 -10.79
N TYR A 209 -12.60 3.48 -9.75
CA TYR A 209 -14.07 3.42 -9.70
C TYR A 209 -14.72 4.30 -10.77
N ASP A 210 -14.20 5.51 -11.01
CA ASP A 210 -14.75 6.44 -12.00
C ASP A 210 -14.63 5.90 -13.44
N LEU A 211 -13.58 5.12 -13.72
CA LEU A 211 -13.35 4.47 -15.02
C LEU A 211 -14.28 3.29 -15.31
N LEU A 212 -14.97 2.76 -14.29
CA LEU A 212 -15.90 1.65 -14.46
C LEU A 212 -17.09 2.06 -15.33
N SER A 213 -17.62 1.08 -16.08
CA SER A 213 -18.94 1.20 -16.69
C SER A 213 -20.02 1.37 -15.62
N GLU A 214 -21.19 1.92 -15.98
CA GLU A 214 -22.29 2.04 -15.01
C GLU A 214 -22.80 0.68 -14.51
N GLU A 215 -22.67 -0.37 -15.33
CA GLU A 215 -22.93 -1.75 -14.91
C GLU A 215 -21.93 -2.23 -13.85
N ASP A 216 -20.63 -2.03 -14.10
CA ASP A 216 -19.57 -2.38 -13.15
C ASP A 216 -19.66 -1.55 -11.86
N LYS A 217 -20.08 -0.27 -11.93
CA LYS A 217 -20.34 0.54 -10.73
C LYS A 217 -21.51 0.02 -9.91
N ARG A 218 -22.57 -0.51 -10.55
CA ARG A 218 -23.67 -1.17 -9.82
C ARG A 218 -23.17 -2.46 -9.17
N PHE A 219 -22.48 -3.30 -9.93
CA PHE A 219 -21.87 -4.53 -9.44
C PHE A 219 -20.94 -4.28 -8.25
N ALA A 220 -20.01 -3.32 -8.36
CA ALA A 220 -19.04 -3.03 -7.31
C ALA A 220 -19.68 -2.45 -6.04
N ARG A 221 -20.75 -1.65 -6.17
CA ARG A 221 -21.47 -1.12 -5.00
C ARG A 221 -22.22 -2.21 -4.23
N GLY A 222 -22.80 -3.18 -4.93
CA GLY A 222 -23.56 -4.28 -4.34
C GLY A 222 -22.72 -5.46 -3.84
N THR A 223 -21.46 -5.55 -4.26
CA THR A 223 -20.61 -6.72 -3.99
C THR A 223 -19.73 -6.55 -2.75
N LYS A 224 -19.58 -7.62 -1.98
CA LYS A 224 -18.59 -7.76 -0.90
C LYS A 224 -17.48 -8.72 -1.30
N VAL A 225 -16.29 -8.50 -0.77
CA VAL A 225 -15.08 -9.29 -1.01
C VAL A 225 -14.77 -10.07 0.26
N ALA A 226 -14.72 -11.40 0.15
CA ALA A 226 -14.21 -12.26 1.22
C ALA A 226 -12.75 -12.61 0.95
N TYR A 227 -11.91 -12.38 1.95
CA TYR A 227 -10.47 -12.71 1.90
C TYR A 227 -10.21 -14.09 2.48
N ALA A 228 -9.17 -14.76 2.00
CA ALA A 228 -8.81 -16.06 2.55
C ALA A 228 -8.35 -15.95 4.02
N PRO A 229 -8.60 -16.97 4.86
CA PRO A 229 -8.00 -17.04 6.19
C PRO A 229 -6.48 -17.13 6.08
N HIS A 230 -5.76 -16.49 7.00
CA HIS A 230 -4.29 -16.43 6.98
C HIS A 230 -3.72 -16.11 5.58
N PRO A 231 -4.17 -15.03 4.92
CA PRO A 231 -4.08 -14.88 3.47
C PRO A 231 -2.63 -14.92 2.95
N TYR A 232 -1.69 -14.37 3.71
CA TYR A 232 -0.26 -14.32 3.37
C TYR A 232 0.48 -15.65 3.53
N ILE A 233 -0.13 -16.63 4.20
CA ILE A 233 0.32 -18.03 4.24
C ILE A 233 -0.40 -18.79 3.12
N TRP A 234 -1.73 -18.62 3.02
CA TRP A 234 -2.55 -19.27 1.98
C TRP A 234 -2.00 -19.09 0.56
N MET A 235 -1.67 -17.86 0.17
CA MET A 235 -1.16 -17.58 -1.18
C MET A 235 0.36 -17.78 -1.34
N SER A 236 1.08 -18.23 -0.31
CA SER A 236 2.56 -18.23 -0.33
C SER A 236 3.20 -19.07 -1.45
N PRO A 237 2.64 -20.21 -1.90
CA PRO A 237 3.21 -20.97 -3.00
C PRO A 237 2.77 -20.45 -4.39
N ALA A 238 1.66 -19.68 -4.44
CA ALA A 238 1.16 -19.07 -5.67
C ALA A 238 2.10 -17.95 -6.16
N LYS A 239 1.95 -17.57 -7.43
CA LYS A 239 2.78 -16.55 -8.07
C LYS A 239 1.92 -15.45 -8.67
N SER A 240 2.47 -14.23 -8.66
CA SER A 240 1.81 -13.03 -9.19
C SER A 240 1.82 -12.98 -10.70
N ARG A 241 0.81 -12.29 -11.24
CA ARG A 241 0.77 -11.81 -12.62
C ARG A 241 1.93 -10.85 -12.89
N PRO A 242 2.35 -10.72 -14.17
CA PRO A 242 3.51 -9.90 -14.58
C PRO A 242 3.35 -8.39 -14.31
N ASP A 243 2.11 -7.89 -14.24
CA ASP A 243 1.78 -6.51 -13.87
C ASP A 243 1.72 -6.27 -12.35
N GLY A 244 1.92 -7.31 -11.54
CA GLY A 244 1.84 -7.26 -10.08
C GLY A 244 0.43 -7.12 -9.52
N LEU A 245 -0.62 -7.17 -10.36
CA LEU A 245 -2.02 -6.97 -9.96
C LEU A 245 -2.70 -8.31 -9.69
N GLY A 246 -2.47 -8.86 -8.51
CA GLY A 246 -3.06 -10.14 -8.09
C GLY A 246 -2.26 -11.36 -8.51
N MET A 247 -2.83 -12.54 -8.28
CA MET A 247 -2.15 -13.84 -8.46
C MET A 247 -2.62 -14.58 -9.69
N GLU A 248 -1.77 -15.45 -10.21
CA GLU A 248 -2.11 -16.48 -11.18
C GLU A 248 -2.97 -17.56 -10.52
N SER A 249 -3.95 -18.10 -11.25
CA SER A 249 -4.91 -19.09 -10.75
C SER A 249 -4.50 -20.52 -11.15
N ASP A 250 -3.30 -20.93 -10.72
CA ASP A 250 -2.72 -22.24 -11.02
C ASP A 250 -3.06 -23.33 -9.98
N GLY A 251 -3.89 -23.01 -8.98
CA GLY A 251 -4.26 -23.94 -7.90
C GLY A 251 -3.11 -24.28 -6.94
N LEU A 252 -2.20 -23.33 -6.73
CA LEU A 252 -1.00 -23.51 -5.89
C LEU A 252 -1.18 -23.00 -4.46
N GLU A 253 -2.31 -22.37 -4.15
CA GLU A 253 -2.65 -21.96 -2.80
C GLU A 253 -2.68 -23.15 -1.84
N LEU A 254 -2.28 -22.93 -0.60
CA LEU A 254 -2.32 -23.99 0.40
C LEU A 254 -3.76 -24.41 0.68
N PRO A 255 -4.04 -25.72 0.84
CA PRO A 255 -5.34 -26.17 1.30
C PRO A 255 -5.59 -25.67 2.73
N LEU A 256 -6.86 -25.49 3.10
CA LEU A 256 -7.24 -24.96 4.42
C LEU A 256 -6.71 -25.81 5.58
N SER A 257 -6.54 -27.12 5.37
CA SER A 257 -5.96 -28.05 6.36
C SER A 257 -4.49 -27.77 6.69
N ASP A 258 -3.77 -27.09 5.79
CA ASP A 258 -2.35 -26.79 5.95
C ASP A 258 -2.11 -25.39 6.55
N LEU A 259 -3.18 -24.64 6.78
CA LEU A 259 -3.14 -23.33 7.42
C LEU A 259 -3.12 -23.48 8.95
N PRO A 260 -2.64 -22.44 9.68
CA PRO A 260 -2.89 -22.37 11.12
C PRO A 260 -4.39 -22.44 11.44
N PRO A 261 -4.79 -22.77 12.68
CA PRO A 261 -6.19 -22.86 13.06
C PRO A 261 -7.01 -21.67 12.57
N ILE A 262 -8.11 -21.98 11.89
CA ILE A 262 -9.00 -21.00 11.28
C ILE A 262 -10.15 -20.73 12.24
N ASP A 263 -10.37 -19.45 12.49
CA ASP A 263 -11.49 -18.91 13.24
C ASP A 263 -12.31 -18.09 12.24
N GLU A 264 -13.45 -18.64 11.82
CA GLU A 264 -14.30 -18.04 10.78
C GLU A 264 -14.74 -16.62 11.14
N SER A 265 -14.86 -16.29 12.44
CA SER A 265 -15.22 -14.94 12.89
C SER A 265 -14.15 -13.89 12.59
N LYS A 266 -12.91 -14.33 12.29
CA LYS A 266 -11.78 -13.46 11.95
C LYS A 266 -11.59 -13.30 10.45
N VAL A 267 -12.29 -14.06 9.62
CA VAL A 267 -12.26 -13.89 8.17
C VAL A 267 -12.86 -12.54 7.82
N LYS A 268 -12.12 -11.72 7.05
CA LYS A 268 -12.60 -10.39 6.66
C LYS A 268 -13.47 -10.49 5.42
N VAL A 269 -14.70 -9.99 5.54
CA VAL A 269 -15.63 -9.73 4.44
C VAL A 269 -15.87 -8.23 4.40
N LEU A 270 -15.34 -7.56 3.38
CA LEU A 270 -15.36 -6.10 3.26
C LEU A 270 -16.16 -5.69 2.02
N PRO A 271 -16.79 -4.49 1.99
CA PRO A 271 -17.36 -3.97 0.75
C PRO A 271 -16.30 -3.87 -0.35
N MET A 272 -16.69 -4.06 -1.60
CA MET A 272 -15.80 -3.87 -2.76
C MET A 272 -15.48 -2.38 -3.00
N CYS A 273 -16.43 -1.50 -2.68
CA CYS A 273 -16.24 -0.05 -2.71
C CYS A 273 -16.08 0.52 -1.30
N TRP A 274 -15.02 1.28 -1.03
CA TRP A 274 -14.78 1.92 0.27
C TRP A 274 -15.07 3.42 0.18
N LYS A 275 -15.76 3.96 1.19
CA LYS A 275 -16.17 5.36 1.22
C LYS A 275 -15.09 6.23 1.86
N ASN A 276 -14.75 7.33 1.19
CA ASN A 276 -13.90 8.37 1.74
C ASN A 276 -14.65 9.09 2.89
N PRO A 277 -14.09 9.15 4.11
CA PRO A 277 -14.79 9.73 5.26
C PRO A 277 -14.94 11.27 5.17
N VAL A 278 -14.19 11.94 4.30
CA VAL A 278 -14.25 13.41 4.12
C VAL A 278 -14.99 13.78 2.85
N THR A 279 -14.63 13.19 1.71
CA THR A 279 -15.21 13.57 0.41
C THR A 279 -16.48 12.80 0.06
N GLY A 280 -16.75 11.67 0.73
CA GLY A 280 -17.86 10.78 0.42
C GLY A 280 -17.69 9.97 -0.88
N GLN A 281 -16.59 10.16 -1.62
CA GLN A 281 -16.30 9.42 -2.85
C GLN A 281 -16.10 7.93 -2.58
N LEU A 282 -16.39 7.10 -3.58
CA LEU A 282 -16.21 5.64 -3.51
C LEU A 282 -14.92 5.24 -4.22
N ALA A 283 -14.09 4.46 -3.53
CA ALA A 283 -12.88 3.83 -4.07
C ALA A 283 -13.16 2.36 -4.40
N LEU A 284 -12.77 1.88 -5.59
CA LEU A 284 -12.73 0.45 -5.91
C LEU A 284 -11.53 -0.19 -5.19
N GLN A 285 -11.73 -0.61 -3.94
CA GLN A 285 -10.65 -0.88 -2.99
C GLN A 285 -10.62 -2.34 -2.58
N ILE A 286 -9.98 -3.15 -3.42
CA ILE A 286 -9.85 -4.60 -3.28
C ILE A 286 -8.37 -4.93 -3.14
N HIS A 287 -7.99 -5.81 -2.19
CA HIS A 287 -6.63 -6.36 -2.18
C HIS A 287 -6.54 -7.53 -3.18
N PRO A 288 -5.89 -7.35 -4.35
CA PRO A 288 -6.03 -8.27 -5.49
C PRO A 288 -5.39 -9.64 -5.27
N SER A 289 -4.35 -9.75 -4.43
CA SER A 289 -3.68 -11.04 -4.21
C SER A 289 -4.38 -11.95 -3.20
N ALA A 290 -5.12 -11.39 -2.24
CA ALA A 290 -5.65 -12.10 -1.08
C ALA A 290 -7.15 -12.45 -1.22
N VAL A 291 -7.80 -11.98 -2.28
CA VAL A 291 -9.22 -12.24 -2.56
C VAL A 291 -9.45 -13.74 -2.75
N GLN A 292 -10.51 -14.25 -2.12
CA GLN A 292 -10.93 -15.65 -2.25
C GLN A 292 -12.31 -15.77 -2.88
N LYS A 293 -13.27 -14.93 -2.46
CA LYS A 293 -14.67 -15.00 -2.93
C LYS A 293 -15.26 -13.62 -3.13
N LEU A 294 -16.26 -13.53 -3.99
CA LEU A 294 -17.16 -12.39 -4.11
C LEU A 294 -18.55 -12.79 -3.63
N ILE A 295 -19.18 -11.93 -2.84
CA ILE A 295 -20.56 -12.11 -2.35
C ILE A 295 -21.39 -11.00 -2.99
N LEU A 296 -22.28 -11.38 -3.91
CA LEU A 296 -23.08 -10.46 -4.70
C LEU A 296 -24.23 -9.87 -3.89
N GLU A 297 -24.87 -8.84 -4.44
CA GLU A 297 -25.97 -8.10 -3.80
C GLU A 297 -27.15 -9.01 -3.43
N ASP A 298 -27.45 -10.03 -4.26
CA ASP A 298 -28.51 -11.01 -4.04
C ASP A 298 -28.12 -12.15 -3.08
N GLY A 299 -26.88 -12.13 -2.56
CA GLY A 299 -26.33 -13.15 -1.68
C GLY A 299 -25.64 -14.31 -2.40
N THR A 300 -25.59 -14.33 -3.73
CA THR A 300 -24.82 -15.32 -4.50
C THR A 300 -23.35 -15.24 -4.13
N VAL A 301 -22.73 -16.40 -3.90
CA VAL A 301 -21.29 -16.50 -3.60
C VAL A 301 -20.57 -17.04 -4.83
N LEU A 302 -19.69 -16.23 -5.40
CA LEU A 302 -18.72 -16.64 -6.41
C LEU A 302 -17.44 -17.09 -5.72
N ASP A 303 -17.13 -18.38 -5.79
CA ASP A 303 -15.96 -18.99 -5.14
C ASP A 303 -15.05 -19.80 -6.09
N ASP A 304 -15.33 -19.79 -7.39
CA ASP A 304 -14.33 -20.16 -8.39
C ASP A 304 -13.20 -19.12 -8.38
N LEU A 305 -12.05 -19.52 -7.85
CA LEU A 305 -10.94 -18.59 -7.60
C LEU A 305 -10.43 -17.93 -8.88
N LYS A 306 -10.50 -18.62 -10.02
CA LYS A 306 -10.07 -18.07 -11.29
C LYS A 306 -11.03 -16.98 -11.75
N GLU A 307 -12.33 -17.25 -11.77
CA GLU A 307 -13.37 -16.28 -12.10
C GLU A 307 -13.30 -15.05 -11.19
N VAL A 308 -13.19 -15.26 -9.88
CA VAL A 308 -13.06 -14.19 -8.89
C VAL A 308 -11.86 -13.28 -9.19
N ARG A 309 -10.68 -13.86 -9.45
CA ARG A 309 -9.47 -13.09 -9.76
C ARG A 309 -9.53 -12.39 -11.12
N ASP A 310 -10.14 -13.02 -12.11
CA ASP A 310 -10.31 -12.43 -13.45
C ASP A 310 -11.28 -11.24 -13.40
N ILE A 311 -12.35 -11.31 -12.60
CA ILE A 311 -13.25 -10.16 -12.36
C ILE A 311 -12.48 -9.02 -11.68
N VAL A 312 -11.78 -9.30 -10.57
CA VAL A 312 -11.04 -8.27 -9.83
C VAL A 312 -9.97 -7.62 -10.70
N HIS A 313 -9.20 -8.42 -11.46
CA HIS A 313 -8.20 -7.90 -12.38
C HIS A 313 -8.82 -7.03 -13.47
N ARG A 314 -9.91 -7.47 -14.12
CA ARG A 314 -10.63 -6.68 -15.14
C ARG A 314 -11.09 -5.32 -14.61
N LEU A 315 -11.58 -5.27 -13.37
CA LEU A 315 -12.07 -4.03 -12.75
C LEU A 315 -10.92 -3.08 -12.36
N GLN A 316 -9.79 -3.61 -11.86
CA GLN A 316 -8.69 -2.77 -11.36
C GLN A 316 -7.63 -2.43 -12.42
N ARG A 317 -7.43 -3.28 -13.43
CA ARG A 317 -6.35 -3.14 -14.42
C ARG A 317 -6.37 -1.80 -15.19
N PRO A 318 -7.54 -1.27 -15.61
CA PRO A 318 -7.59 0.05 -16.27
C PRO A 318 -7.05 1.18 -15.39
N GLY A 319 -7.24 1.13 -14.07
CA GLY A 319 -6.76 2.20 -13.19
C GLY A 319 -5.30 2.09 -12.79
N ILE A 320 -4.58 1.05 -13.24
CA ILE A 320 -3.12 1.02 -13.21
C ILE A 320 -2.51 1.34 -14.58
N ALA A 321 -3.24 1.93 -15.53
CA ALA A 321 -2.66 2.39 -16.79
C ALA A 321 -1.43 3.31 -16.56
N PRO A 322 -0.39 3.26 -17.40
CA PRO A 322 0.88 4.00 -17.21
C PRO A 322 0.71 5.47 -16.82
N GLU A 323 -0.21 6.17 -17.47
CA GLU A 323 -0.47 7.59 -17.25
C GLU A 323 -1.12 7.88 -15.89
N LEU A 324 -1.79 6.91 -15.27
CA LEU A 324 -2.48 7.07 -13.98
C LEU A 324 -1.59 6.75 -12.77
N VAL A 325 -0.36 6.28 -13.00
CA VAL A 325 0.57 5.89 -11.93
C VAL A 325 1.36 7.11 -11.43
N TYR A 326 1.26 7.37 -10.14
CA TYR A 326 2.13 8.32 -9.45
C TYR A 326 3.28 7.58 -8.74
N ALA A 327 4.50 7.72 -9.25
CA ALA A 327 5.71 7.12 -8.65
C ALA A 327 6.58 8.18 -7.95
N ILE A 328 6.79 8.02 -6.64
CA ILE A 328 7.61 8.95 -5.86
C ILE A 328 9.10 8.75 -6.16
N ASP A 329 9.76 9.80 -6.65
CA ASP A 329 11.23 9.93 -6.65
C ASP A 329 11.70 10.42 -5.29
N TRP A 330 11.99 9.46 -4.41
CA TRP A 330 12.32 9.72 -3.02
C TRP A 330 13.61 10.52 -2.85
N GLU A 331 13.59 11.54 -2.01
CA GLU A 331 14.77 12.21 -1.46
C GLU A 331 14.92 11.87 0.04
N GLU A 332 16.14 11.93 0.55
CA GLU A 332 16.36 11.79 1.99
C GLU A 332 15.67 12.94 2.72
N GLY A 333 14.90 12.60 3.76
CA GLY A 333 14.05 13.56 4.44
C GLY A 333 12.61 13.64 3.92
N ASP A 334 12.27 12.94 2.83
CA ASP A 334 10.88 12.87 2.38
C ASP A 334 10.03 12.05 3.35
N PHE A 335 8.88 12.61 3.72
CA PHE A 335 7.86 11.92 4.49
C PHE A 335 6.56 11.86 3.70
N ALA A 336 6.03 10.67 3.48
CA ALA A 336 4.73 10.47 2.86
C ALA A 336 3.71 9.97 3.88
N ILE A 337 2.47 10.44 3.76
CA ILE A 337 1.28 9.78 4.34
C ILE A 337 0.36 9.48 3.17
N PHE A 338 -0.20 8.28 3.13
CA PHE A 338 -1.19 7.92 2.13
C PHE A 338 -2.44 7.32 2.76
N ASN A 339 -3.58 7.64 2.15
CA ASN A 339 -4.91 7.12 2.46
C ASN A 339 -4.96 5.66 1.99
N ASN A 340 -4.66 4.74 2.89
CA ASN A 340 -4.63 3.31 2.60
C ASN A 340 -6.03 2.77 2.21
N HIS A 341 -7.10 3.53 2.47
CA HIS A 341 -8.46 3.21 2.03
C HIS A 341 -8.82 3.75 0.63
N GLY A 342 -7.93 4.54 0.01
CA GLY A 342 -8.21 5.21 -1.27
C GLY A 342 -7.18 4.98 -2.37
N VAL A 343 -6.09 4.25 -2.08
CA VAL A 343 -5.04 3.93 -3.06
C VAL A 343 -4.68 2.46 -3.03
N LEU A 344 -4.26 1.93 -4.18
CA LEU A 344 -3.32 0.80 -4.19
C LEU A 344 -1.90 1.34 -4.32
N HIS A 345 -0.96 0.59 -3.76
CA HIS A 345 0.45 0.94 -3.88
C HIS A 345 1.34 -0.29 -4.06
N THR A 346 2.56 -0.03 -4.54
CA THR A 346 3.57 -1.06 -4.78
C THR A 346 4.96 -0.43 -4.76
N VAL A 347 5.97 -1.23 -4.41
CA VAL A 347 7.37 -0.86 -4.66
C VAL A 347 7.79 -1.26 -6.08
N THR A 348 8.77 -0.56 -6.63
CA THR A 348 9.38 -0.85 -7.94
C THR A 348 10.89 -0.96 -7.82
N GLY A 349 11.53 -1.52 -8.85
CA GLY A 349 12.98 -1.63 -8.92
C GLY A 349 13.58 -2.70 -8.01
N SER A 350 14.86 -2.95 -8.24
CA SER A 350 15.71 -3.83 -7.43
C SER A 350 16.93 -3.06 -6.96
N PHE A 351 17.58 -3.50 -5.88
CA PHE A 351 18.84 -2.92 -5.42
C PHE A 351 19.91 -4.00 -5.34
N LEU A 352 21.15 -3.64 -5.65
CA LEU A 352 22.31 -4.49 -5.41
C LEU A 352 22.52 -4.66 -3.90
N PRO A 353 23.15 -5.76 -3.44
CA PRO A 353 23.34 -6.01 -2.01
C PRO A 353 24.05 -4.89 -1.23
N GLY A 354 24.89 -4.09 -1.90
CA GLY A 354 25.60 -2.93 -1.32
C GLY A 354 24.89 -1.58 -1.47
N GLU A 355 23.81 -1.50 -2.25
CA GLU A 355 23.01 -0.26 -2.39
C GLU A 355 22.10 -0.13 -1.14
N VAL A 356 22.59 0.59 -0.12
CA VAL A 356 21.91 0.69 1.18
C VAL A 356 20.75 1.68 1.13
N ARG A 357 19.53 1.17 1.34
CA ARG A 357 18.29 1.95 1.47
C ARG A 357 17.71 1.77 2.86
N ILE A 358 17.26 2.84 3.50
CA ILE A 358 16.65 2.78 4.85
C ILE A 358 15.41 3.66 4.85
N PHE A 359 14.28 3.08 5.24
CA PHE A 359 12.99 3.74 5.41
C PHE A 359 12.39 3.33 6.73
N ARG A 360 11.58 4.22 7.31
CA ARG A 360 10.66 3.85 8.40
C ARG A 360 9.24 3.81 7.88
N GLN A 361 8.51 2.74 8.19
CA GLN A 361 7.10 2.56 7.89
C GLN A 361 6.30 2.53 9.19
N CYS A 362 5.14 3.18 9.21
CA CYS A 362 4.20 3.10 10.32
C CYS A 362 2.78 2.95 9.77
N ASN A 363 2.07 1.93 10.25
CA ASN A 363 0.63 1.77 10.03
C ASN A 363 0.04 1.03 11.24
N MET A 364 -1.22 1.35 11.57
CA MET A 364 -1.91 0.83 12.73
C MET A 364 -3.19 0.13 12.29
N ALA A 365 -3.48 -1.04 12.84
CA ALA A 365 -4.74 -1.73 12.56
C ALA A 365 -5.90 -0.82 12.95
N ALA A 366 -6.83 -0.59 12.02
CA ALA A 366 -7.92 0.34 12.28
C ALA A 366 -8.79 -0.14 13.44
N SER A 367 -9.29 0.80 14.23
CA SER A 367 -10.22 0.52 15.33
C SER A 367 -11.63 0.19 14.84
N GLU A 368 -11.93 0.53 13.59
CA GLU A 368 -13.23 0.36 12.94
C GLU A 368 -13.06 -0.25 11.54
N ALA A 369 -14.10 -0.99 11.12
CA ALA A 369 -14.17 -1.51 9.76
C ALA A 369 -14.36 -0.39 8.73
N VAL A 370 -13.94 -0.66 7.49
CA VAL A 370 -14.15 0.24 6.35
C VAL A 370 -15.65 0.47 6.11
N GLN A 371 -16.01 1.70 5.75
CA GLN A 371 -17.38 2.05 5.37
C GLN A 371 -17.60 1.80 3.88
N GLY A 372 -18.74 1.20 3.53
CA GLY A 372 -19.16 0.98 2.15
C GLY A 372 -20.01 2.12 1.59
N PRO A 373 -20.61 1.93 0.40
CA PRO A 373 -21.62 2.83 -0.13
C PRO A 373 -22.80 3.00 0.83
N ASP A 374 -23.44 4.17 0.78
CA ASP A 374 -24.72 4.38 1.49
C ASP A 374 -25.78 3.46 0.89
N VAL A 375 -26.52 2.76 1.77
CA VAL A 375 -27.57 1.80 1.42
C VAL A 375 -28.85 2.50 0.98
#